data_AF-A0AAP0B9M1-F1
#
_entry.id   AF-A0AAP0B9M1-F1
#
_cell.length_a   1.000
_cell.length_b   1.000
_cell.length_c   1.000
_cell.angle_alpha   90.00
_cell.angle_beta   90.00
_cell.angle_gamma   90.00
#
_symmetry.space_group_name_H-M   'P 1'
#
loop_
_entity.id
_entity.type
_entity.pdbx_description
1 polymer ?
#
loop_
_entity_poly.entity_id
_entity_poly.type
_entity_poly.pdbx_seq_one_letter_code
_entity_poly.pdbx_strand_id
1 'polypeptide(L)'
;MIDRELIPSPHVTFKDGVKIAAYAADNSTPNPTTTIYFRRTSIGSHDPPVLVVSYFSSRGPNKASNSILKSNIIALGHNIQAV
;
A
#
# COMPACT_ATOMS: atom_id res chain seq x y z
N MET A 1 9.24 5.36 -4.77
CA MET A 1 8.18 5.69 -5.72
C MET A 1 7.25 6.65 -4.99
N ILE A 2 7.14 7.90 -5.47
CA ILE A 2 6.22 8.86 -4.84
C ILE A 2 4.83 8.53 -5.35
N ASP A 3 3.91 8.26 -4.42
CA ASP A 3 2.49 8.15 -4.72
C ASP A 3 1.94 9.56 -4.92
N ARG A 4 2.04 10.06 -6.15
CA ARG A 4 1.51 11.36 -6.55
C ARG A 4 0.71 11.18 -7.82
N GLU A 5 -0.60 11.08 -7.65
CA GLU A 5 -1.54 11.06 -8.75
C GLU A 5 -2.16 12.46 -8.95
N LEU A 6 -2.35 12.88 -10.20
CA LEU A 6 -3.05 14.14 -10.54
C LEU A 6 -4.57 13.99 -10.48
N ILE A 7 -5.05 12.75 -10.57
CA ILE A 7 -6.48 12.39 -10.58
C ILE A 7 -6.82 11.50 -9.37
N PRO A 8 -8.10 11.44 -8.95
CA PRO A 8 -8.52 10.52 -7.90
C PRO A 8 -8.29 9.06 -8.31
N SER A 9 -7.25 8.43 -7.75
CA SER A 9 -6.92 7.02 -8.00
C SER A 9 -6.64 6.29 -6.69
N PRO A 10 -7.52 5.37 -6.25
CA PRO A 10 -7.28 4.57 -5.05
C PRO A 10 -6.35 3.39 -5.34
N HIS A 11 -5.37 3.15 -4.48
CA HIS A 11 -4.62 1.90 -4.47
C HIS A 11 -5.48 0.78 -3.90
N VAL A 12 -5.66 -0.30 -4.67
CA VAL A 12 -6.44 -1.49 -4.28
C VAL A 12 -5.55 -2.72 -4.19
N THR A 13 -5.95 -3.71 -3.40
CA THR A 13 -5.23 -4.99 -3.34
C THR A 13 -5.37 -5.73 -4.66
N PHE A 14 -4.45 -6.63 -4.98
CA PHE A 14 -4.56 -7.48 -6.17
C PHE A 14 -5.89 -8.26 -6.20
N LYS A 15 -6.32 -8.80 -5.05
CA LYS A 15 -7.57 -9.53 -4.90
C LYS A 15 -8.79 -8.68 -5.28
N ASP A 16 -8.81 -7.42 -4.86
CA ASP A 16 -9.92 -6.52 -5.18
C ASP A 16 -9.82 -5.98 -6.61
N GLY A 17 -8.61 -5.75 -7.12
CA GLY A 17 -8.36 -5.39 -8.52
C GLY A 17 -8.89 -6.44 -9.50
N VAL A 18 -8.73 -7.74 -9.20
CA VAL A 18 -9.29 -8.83 -10.01
C VAL A 18 -10.82 -8.76 -10.07
N LYS A 19 -11.48 -8.47 -8.93
CA LYS A 19 -12.94 -8.33 -8.89
C LYS A 19 -13.43 -7.12 -9.69
N ILE A 20 -12.72 -5.98 -9.57
CA ILE A 20 -13.04 -4.76 -10.33
C ILE A 20 -12.88 -5.01 -11.83
N ALA A 21 -11.80 -5.68 -12.24
CA ALA A 21 -11.58 -6.05 -13.63
C ALA A 21 -12.66 -7.00 -14.17
N ALA A 22 -13.05 -8.00 -13.38
CA ALA A 22 -14.14 -8.91 -13.74
C ALA A 22 -15.47 -8.17 -13.89
N TYR A 23 -15.78 -7.24 -12.99
CA TYR A 23 -16.97 -6.39 -13.10
C TYR A 23 -16.97 -5.55 -14.38
N ALA A 24 -15.82 -4.95 -14.73
CA ALA A 24 -15.70 -4.15 -15.94
C ALA A 24 -15.78 -4.98 -17.24
N ALA A 25 -15.39 -6.25 -17.20
CA ALA A 25 -15.41 -7.17 -18.33
C ALA A 25 -16.73 -7.96 -18.47
N ASP A 26 -17.67 -7.78 -17.54
CA ASP A 26 -18.94 -8.49 -17.55
C ASP A 26 -19.90 -7.90 -18.59
N ASN A 27 -20.17 -8.68 -19.63
CA ASN A 27 -21.08 -8.31 -20.72
C ASN A 27 -22.55 -8.20 -20.26
N SER A 28 -22.90 -8.68 -19.07
CA SER A 28 -24.24 -8.52 -18.50
C SER A 28 -24.51 -7.10 -17.99
N THR A 29 -23.46 -6.29 -17.78
CA THR A 29 -23.58 -4.93 -17.21
C THR A 29 -23.24 -3.89 -18.28
N PRO A 30 -24.20 -3.41 -19.08
CA PRO A 30 -23.94 -2.39 -20.08
C PRO A 30 -23.50 -1.09 -19.41
N ASN A 31 -22.31 -0.59 -19.78
CA ASN A 31 -21.68 0.63 -19.22
C ASN A 31 -21.41 0.55 -17.71
N PRO A 32 -20.44 -0.27 -17.27
CA PRO A 32 -20.09 -0.36 -15.86
C PRO A 32 -19.59 1.00 -15.34
N THR A 33 -20.19 1.47 -14.25
CA THR A 33 -19.81 2.73 -13.60
C THR A 33 -19.47 2.49 -12.13
N THR A 34 -18.59 3.31 -11.58
CA THR A 34 -18.19 3.23 -10.17
C THR A 34 -18.00 4.63 -9.60
N THR A 35 -18.12 4.75 -8.29
CA THR A 35 -17.92 6.01 -7.56
C THR A 35 -16.81 5.83 -6.55
N ILE A 36 -15.83 6.74 -6.58
CA ILE A 36 -14.73 6.77 -5.60
C ILE A 36 -15.16 7.67 -4.45
N TYR A 37 -15.30 7.10 -3.26
CA TYR A 37 -15.64 7.83 -2.04
C TYR A 37 -14.40 8.07 -1.18
N PHE A 38 -14.14 9.33 -0.81
CA PHE A 38 -13.11 9.68 0.16
C PHE A 38 -13.64 9.47 1.59
N ARG A 39 -13.23 8.37 2.23
CA ARG A 39 -13.46 8.16 3.66
C ARG A 39 -12.30 8.78 4.44
N ARG A 40 -12.59 9.35 5.62
CA ARG A 40 -11.56 9.75 6.59
C ARG A 40 -10.76 8.51 7.04
N THR A 41 -9.57 8.72 7.61
CA THR A 41 -8.74 7.65 8.18
C THR A 41 -9.54 6.83 9.19
N SER A 42 -9.71 5.54 8.93
CA SER A 42 -10.36 4.60 9.85
C SER A 42 -9.33 4.01 10.82
N ILE A 43 -9.60 4.10 12.12
CA ILE A 43 -8.79 3.50 13.19
C ILE A 43 -9.48 2.19 13.62
N GLY A 44 -8.71 1.12 13.82
CA GLY A 44 -9.24 -0.15 14.35
C GLY A 44 -9.55 -1.23 13.30
N SER A 45 -8.76 -1.33 12.23
CA SER A 45 -8.82 -2.47 11.31
C SER A 45 -8.66 -3.78 12.08
N HIS A 46 -9.48 -4.78 11.74
CA HIS A 46 -9.49 -6.09 12.41
C HIS A 46 -8.11 -6.79 12.33
N ASP A 47 -7.38 -6.51 11.26
CA ASP A 47 -6.00 -6.95 11.05
C ASP A 47 -5.05 -5.74 11.21
N PRO A 48 -4.42 -5.53 12.38
CA PRO A 48 -3.30 -4.60 12.46
C PRO A 48 -2.22 -5.03 11.46
N PRO A 49 -1.41 -4.10 10.92
CA PRO A 49 -0.32 -4.49 10.05
C PRO A 49 0.54 -5.53 10.76
N VAL A 50 0.66 -6.71 10.15
CA VAL A 50 1.67 -7.70 10.54
C VAL A 50 3.01 -6.97 10.55
N LEU A 51 3.83 -7.16 11.57
CA LEU A 51 5.16 -6.54 11.69
C LEU A 51 6.01 -6.92 10.46
N VAL A 52 5.98 -6.09 9.43
CA VAL A 52 6.59 -6.35 8.13
C VAL A 52 7.46 -5.15 7.76
N VAL A 53 8.66 -5.45 7.26
CA VAL A 53 9.59 -4.44 6.75
C VAL A 53 9.10 -3.98 5.38
N SER A 54 8.87 -2.68 5.21
CA SER A 54 8.41 -2.10 3.94
C SER A 54 9.35 -2.45 2.78
N TYR A 55 8.80 -2.66 1.58
CA TYR A 55 9.58 -3.12 0.41
C TYR A 55 10.75 -2.20 0.06
N PHE A 56 10.60 -0.89 0.31
CA PHE A 56 11.60 0.14 0.03
C PHE A 56 12.64 0.32 1.16
N SER A 57 12.48 -0.37 2.29
CA SER A 57 13.46 -0.28 3.38
C SER A 57 14.80 -0.82 2.92
N SER A 58 15.86 -0.04 3.12
CA SER A 58 17.23 -0.48 2.86
C SER A 58 17.56 -1.71 3.72
N ARG A 59 18.35 -2.62 3.15
CA ARG A 59 18.77 -3.86 3.80
C ARG A 59 20.29 -3.90 3.89
N GLY A 60 20.79 -4.60 4.91
CA GLY A 60 22.21 -4.91 5.01
C GLY A 60 22.70 -5.86 3.91
N PRO A 61 23.98 -6.24 3.95
CA PRO A 61 24.94 -5.92 5.01
C PRO A 61 25.49 -4.50 4.92
N ASN A 62 26.18 -4.05 5.96
CA ASN A 62 26.83 -2.75 5.99
C ASN A 62 28.01 -2.72 4.99
N LYS A 63 27.91 -1.87 3.96
CA LYS A 63 28.94 -1.72 2.92
C LYS A 63 30.27 -1.18 3.44
N ALA A 64 30.29 -0.45 4.56
CA ALA A 64 31.51 0.12 5.13
C ALA A 64 32.25 -0.86 6.05
N SER A 65 31.53 -1.82 6.64
CA SER A 65 32.11 -2.84 7.52
C SER A 65 31.19 -4.06 7.56
N ASN A 66 31.56 -5.10 6.81
CA ASN A 66 30.76 -6.33 6.69
C ASN A 66 30.59 -7.07 8.03
N SER A 67 31.48 -6.84 9.01
CA SER A 67 31.40 -7.42 10.35
C SER A 67 30.31 -6.79 11.23
N ILE A 68 29.74 -5.64 10.84
CA ILE A 68 28.69 -4.93 11.58
C ILE A 68 27.36 -5.11 10.85
N LEU A 69 26.41 -5.80 11.49
CA LEU A 69 25.05 -5.97 10.95
C LEU A 69 24.29 -4.63 10.95
N LYS A 70 23.51 -4.40 9.88
CA LYS A 70 22.54 -3.30 9.75
C LYS A 70 21.32 -3.81 8.97
N SER A 71 20.10 -3.30 9.16
CA SER A 71 19.66 -2.27 10.14
C SER A 71 19.42 -2.87 11.53
N ASN A 72 19.44 -2.02 12.56
CA ASN A 72 19.38 -2.47 13.96
C ASN A 72 17.94 -2.52 14.53
N ILE A 73 17.06 -1.62 14.09
CA ILE A 73 15.71 -1.43 14.65
C ILE A 73 14.71 -1.19 13.51
N ILE A 74 13.48 -1.68 13.68
CA ILE A 74 12.33 -1.41 12.80
C ILE A 74 11.40 -0.44 13.51
N ALA A 75 10.90 0.57 12.79
CA ALA A 75 9.91 1.54 13.27
C ALA A 75 8.81 1.77 12.21
N LEU A 76 7.74 2.45 12.61
CA LEU A 76 6.66 2.83 11.71
C LEU A 76 7.15 3.85 10.67
N GLY A 77 7.02 3.52 9.38
CA GLY A 77 7.54 4.36 8.28
C GLY A 77 6.75 4.30 6.98
N HIS A 78 5.61 3.62 6.95
CA HIS A 78 4.73 3.56 5.77
C HIS A 78 3.36 4.15 6.12
N ASN A 79 2.86 5.06 5.30
CA ASN A 79 1.59 5.77 5.48
C ASN A 79 1.44 6.47 6.85
N ILE A 80 2.44 7.28 7.23
CA ILE A 80 2.48 8.06 8.48
C ILE A 80 2.20 9.53 8.20
N GLN A 81 1.33 10.14 9.02
CA GLN A 81 1.06 11.58 9.01
C GLN A 81 1.95 12.29 10.04
N ALA A 82 2.54 13.43 9.65
CA ALA A 82 3.37 14.28 10.51
C ALA A 82 2.81 15.72 10.55
N VAL A 83 3.17 16.48 11.60
CA VAL A 83 2.73 17.86 11.87
C VAL A 83 3.74 18.87 11.33
#